data_AF-A0A950L801-F1
#
_entry.id   AF-A0A950L801-F1
#
_cell.length_a   1.000
_cell.length_b   1.000
_cell.length_c   1.000
_cell.angle_alpha   90.00
_cell.angle_beta   90.00
_cell.angle_gamma   90.00
#
_symmetry.space_group_name_H-M   'P 1'
#
loop_
_entity.id
_entity.type
_entity.pdbx_description
1 polymer ?
#
loop_
_entity_poly.entity_id
_entity_poly.type
_entity_poly.pdbx_seq_one_letter_code
_entity_poly.pdbx_strand_id
1 'polypeptide(L)'
;MNFAQDKNSSSRLTGIGIVVLIHVIIIWGLYLGLAKKIVEAVKGPVDVKVIEEQVKPPPPPEKVVPPPPDLKAPPPPFVPPPEVVVTAPPPPVVMAAPTTTTPPPAAPIRATPAPAAPAPPAHTGPVTAAMVCTKMGKPEMPAVDFSGEALFKVTATVKAGRVVSMEVKNLRAGVDRKAARLLVNSIQQTLTETYECPGDHVFEQEFQFRQE
;
A
#
# COMPACT_ATOMS: atom_id res chain seq x y z
N MET A 1 -41.81 18.06 -34.26
CA MET A 1 -40.87 18.08 -35.40
C MET A 1 -39.80 17.05 -35.11
N ASN A 2 -39.64 16.05 -35.97
CA ASN A 2 -38.73 14.92 -35.75
C ASN A 2 -37.36 15.31 -36.33
N PHE A 3 -36.37 15.57 -35.46
CA PHE A 3 -35.04 16.07 -35.86
C PHE A 3 -34.00 14.94 -36.01
N ALA A 4 -34.41 13.68 -35.93
CA ALA A 4 -33.49 12.53 -35.89
C ALA A 4 -33.27 11.86 -37.26
N GLN A 5 -34.16 12.10 -38.23
CA GLN A 5 -34.02 11.71 -39.64
C GLN A 5 -34.01 13.03 -40.40
N ASP A 6 -32.95 13.44 -41.07
CA ASP A 6 -32.51 12.88 -42.34
C ASP A 6 -31.17 13.53 -42.78
N LYS A 7 -30.52 12.91 -43.78
CA LYS A 7 -29.36 13.36 -44.58
C LYS A 7 -27.94 12.92 -44.17
N ASN A 8 -27.67 12.51 -42.93
CA ASN A 8 -26.31 12.11 -42.50
C ASN A 8 -26.14 10.62 -42.13
N SER A 9 -27.09 9.75 -42.45
CA SER A 9 -27.02 8.33 -42.08
C SER A 9 -25.79 7.62 -42.69
N SER A 10 -25.51 7.84 -43.98
CA SER A 10 -24.38 7.22 -44.67
C SER A 10 -23.01 7.68 -44.13
N SER A 11 -22.83 8.98 -43.86
CA SER A 11 -21.58 9.50 -43.28
C SER A 11 -21.38 9.05 -41.83
N ARG A 12 -22.47 8.90 -41.06
CA ARG A 12 -22.43 8.32 -39.70
C ARG A 12 -22.07 6.84 -39.74
N LEU A 13 -22.62 6.06 -40.66
CA LEU A 13 -22.26 4.66 -40.88
C LEU A 13 -20.78 4.50 -41.27
N THR A 14 -20.27 5.36 -42.15
CA THR A 14 -18.83 5.39 -42.50
C THR A 14 -17.97 5.74 -41.29
N GLY A 15 -18.35 6.76 -40.51
CA GLY A 15 -17.65 7.14 -39.28
C GLY A 15 -17.63 6.00 -38.26
N ILE A 16 -18.75 5.33 -38.03
CA ILE A 16 -18.84 4.17 -37.14
C ILE A 16 -17.98 3.01 -37.67
N GLY A 17 -18.00 2.74 -38.98
CA GLY A 17 -17.17 1.71 -39.60
C GLY A 17 -15.67 1.95 -39.40
N ILE A 18 -15.21 3.19 -39.57
CA ILE A 18 -13.81 3.58 -39.32
C ILE A 18 -13.45 3.39 -37.85
N VAL A 19 -14.31 3.82 -36.93
CA VAL A 19 -14.06 3.66 -35.49
C VAL A 19 -13.97 2.18 -35.12
N VAL A 20 -14.90 1.34 -35.59
CA VAL A 20 -14.86 -0.11 -35.34
C VAL A 20 -13.59 -0.73 -35.90
N LEU A 21 -13.18 -0.36 -37.12
CA LEU A 21 -11.93 -0.82 -37.73
C LEU A 21 -10.70 -0.48 -36.86
N ILE A 22 -10.62 0.76 -36.36
CA ILE A 22 -9.53 1.20 -35.48
C ILE A 22 -9.48 0.35 -34.21
N HIS A 23 -10.62 0.05 -33.59
CA HIS A 23 -10.67 -0.79 -32.39
C HIS A 23 -10.20 -2.21 -32.67
N VAL A 24 -10.61 -2.79 -33.80
CA VAL A 24 -10.16 -4.13 -34.22
C VAL A 24 -8.65 -4.15 -34.42
N ILE A 25 -8.07 -3.14 -35.08
CA ILE A 25 -6.62 -3.02 -35.27
C ILE A 25 -5.89 -2.90 -33.93
N ILE A 26 -6.39 -2.07 -33.01
CA ILE A 26 -5.78 -1.89 -31.68
C ILE A 26 -5.84 -3.20 -30.89
N ILE A 27 -6.99 -3.88 -30.85
CA ILE A 27 -7.15 -5.16 -30.16
C ILE A 27 -6.24 -6.22 -30.77
N TRP A 28 -6.14 -6.28 -32.10
CA TRP A 28 -5.24 -7.19 -32.82
C TRP A 28 -3.77 -6.90 -32.51
N GLY A 29 -3.35 -5.63 -32.50
CA GLY A 29 -2.00 -5.22 -32.13
C GLY A 29 -1.64 -5.54 -30.68
N LEU A 30 -2.59 -5.40 -29.75
CA LEU A 30 -2.44 -5.82 -28.36
C LEU A 30 -2.34 -7.35 -28.22
N TYR A 31 -3.11 -8.09 -29.03
CA TYR A 31 -3.07 -9.56 -29.06
C TYR A 31 -1.71 -10.08 -29.58
N LEU A 32 -1.11 -9.42 -30.56
CA LEU A 32 0.11 -9.89 -31.23
C LEU A 32 1.43 -9.33 -30.70
N GLY A 33 1.50 -8.10 -30.17
CA GLY A 33 2.79 -7.41 -30.05
C GLY A 33 3.13 -6.81 -28.68
N LEU A 34 2.21 -6.07 -28.07
CA LEU A 34 2.58 -5.19 -26.95
C LEU A 34 2.70 -5.93 -25.60
N ALA A 35 1.85 -6.92 -25.35
CA ALA A 35 1.80 -7.58 -24.05
C ALA A 35 3.09 -8.34 -23.72
N LYS A 36 3.75 -8.96 -24.70
CA LYS A 36 4.96 -9.76 -24.47
C LYS A 36 6.21 -8.89 -24.33
N LYS A 37 6.35 -7.84 -25.16
CA LYS A 37 7.55 -6.98 -25.15
C LYS A 37 7.61 -6.04 -23.95
N ILE A 38 6.48 -5.58 -23.43
CA ILE A 38 6.43 -4.81 -22.19
C ILE A 38 6.70 -5.72 -20.98
N VAL A 39 6.18 -6.95 -20.97
CA VAL A 39 6.46 -7.91 -19.88
C VAL A 39 7.91 -8.39 -19.90
N GLU A 40 8.52 -8.59 -21.07
CA GLU A 40 9.95 -8.89 -21.19
C GLU A 40 10.83 -7.71 -20.79
N ALA A 41 10.46 -6.48 -21.14
CA ALA A 41 11.18 -5.28 -20.72
C ALA A 41 11.06 -5.00 -19.21
N VAL A 42 9.95 -5.38 -18.57
CA VAL A 42 9.74 -5.25 -17.11
C VAL A 42 10.36 -6.43 -16.33
N LYS A 43 10.47 -7.61 -16.95
CA LYS A 43 11.25 -8.73 -16.38
C LYS A 43 12.75 -8.59 -16.61
N GLY A 44 13.17 -7.77 -17.57
CA GLY A 44 14.55 -7.34 -17.71
C GLY A 44 14.92 -6.30 -16.65
N PRO A 45 16.20 -6.24 -16.31
CA PRO A 45 16.74 -6.81 -15.10
C PRO A 45 16.11 -6.17 -13.84
N VAL A 46 15.25 -6.92 -13.15
CA VAL A 46 15.13 -6.70 -11.70
C VAL A 46 16.45 -7.22 -11.14
N ASP A 47 17.40 -6.32 -10.95
CA ASP A 47 18.52 -6.49 -10.03
C ASP A 47 17.95 -6.66 -8.62
N VAL A 48 17.35 -7.82 -8.38
CA VAL A 48 17.69 -8.61 -7.22
C VAL A 48 19.18 -8.89 -7.51
N LYS A 49 20.14 -8.05 -7.12
CA LYS A 49 20.48 -7.84 -5.70
C LYS A 49 19.66 -8.72 -4.77
N VAL A 50 19.71 -10.01 -5.12
CA VAL A 50 20.29 -11.03 -4.27
C VAL A 50 21.52 -10.32 -3.70
N ILE A 51 21.28 -9.59 -2.61
CA ILE A 51 22.12 -9.80 -1.45
C ILE A 51 22.10 -11.32 -1.39
N GLU A 52 23.17 -11.87 -1.93
CA GLU A 52 23.75 -13.11 -1.51
C GLU A 52 23.63 -12.98 0.00
N GLU A 53 22.52 -13.50 0.52
CA GLU A 53 22.29 -13.70 1.92
C GLU A 53 23.50 -14.53 2.24
N GLN A 54 24.52 -13.83 2.76
CA GLN A 54 25.79 -14.34 3.19
C GLN A 54 25.41 -15.66 3.82
N VAL A 55 25.66 -16.75 3.09
CA VAL A 55 25.42 -18.09 3.59
C VAL A 55 26.30 -18.11 4.81
N LYS A 56 25.67 -17.93 5.97
CA LYS A 56 26.36 -17.93 7.24
C LYS A 56 27.04 -19.30 7.21
N PRO A 57 28.37 -19.37 7.27
CA PRO A 57 29.05 -20.65 7.16
C PRO A 57 28.37 -21.60 8.15
N PRO A 58 28.08 -22.86 7.74
CA PRO A 58 27.39 -23.79 8.61
C PRO A 58 28.11 -23.83 9.97
N PRO A 59 27.37 -23.80 11.10
CA PRO A 59 27.98 -23.77 12.42
C PRO A 59 28.95 -24.96 12.54
N PRO A 60 30.13 -24.76 13.16
CA PRO A 60 31.13 -25.80 13.30
C PRO A 60 30.51 -27.06 13.90
N PRO A 61 30.88 -28.26 13.44
CA PRO A 61 30.33 -29.51 13.95
C PRO A 61 30.49 -29.56 15.46
N GLU A 62 29.38 -29.83 16.14
CA GLU A 62 29.35 -29.99 17.60
C GLU A 62 30.41 -31.01 18.00
N LYS A 63 31.38 -30.55 18.79
CA LYS A 63 32.35 -31.44 19.44
C LYS A 63 31.57 -32.48 20.20
N VAL A 64 31.78 -33.74 19.82
CA VAL A 64 31.37 -34.92 20.56
C VAL A 64 31.85 -34.78 22.00
N VAL A 65 30.95 -34.37 22.89
CA VAL A 65 31.19 -34.49 24.33
C VAL A 65 30.85 -35.95 24.68
N PRO A 66 31.78 -36.70 25.28
CA PRO A 66 31.60 -38.12 25.54
C PRO A 66 30.40 -38.39 26.47
N PRO A 67 29.75 -39.55 26.33
CA PRO A 67 28.52 -39.89 27.06
C PRO A 67 28.74 -39.92 28.58
N PRO A 68 27.84 -39.31 29.38
CA PRO A 68 27.84 -39.46 30.83
C PRO A 68 27.61 -40.93 31.25
N PRO A 69 28.43 -41.47 32.17
CA PRO A 69 28.38 -42.87 32.61
C PRO A 69 27.07 -43.33 33.26
N ASP A 70 26.67 -44.57 32.95
CA ASP A 70 25.54 -45.31 33.54
C ASP A 70 25.55 -45.30 35.08
N LEU A 71 24.50 -44.73 35.69
CA LEU A 71 24.16 -44.97 37.09
C LEU A 71 22.96 -45.92 37.17
N LYS A 72 23.27 -47.16 37.50
CA LYS A 72 22.33 -48.27 37.75
C LYS A 72 21.29 -47.92 38.82
N ALA A 73 20.06 -48.37 38.56
CA ALA A 73 18.89 -48.26 39.43
C ALA A 73 18.99 -49.06 40.74
N PRO A 74 18.37 -48.59 41.84
CA PRO A 74 18.02 -49.45 42.97
C PRO A 74 16.66 -50.17 42.78
N PRO A 75 16.53 -51.45 43.15
CA PRO A 75 15.40 -52.34 42.83
C PRO A 75 14.13 -52.10 43.66
N PRO A 76 12.95 -52.56 43.18
CA PRO A 76 11.65 -52.34 43.83
C PRO A 76 11.38 -53.32 44.99
N PRO A 77 10.91 -52.85 46.15
CA PRO A 77 10.30 -53.71 47.16
C PRO A 77 8.77 -53.74 47.00
N PHE A 78 8.24 -54.91 46.64
CA PHE A 78 6.85 -55.33 46.84
C PHE A 78 6.74 -56.08 48.18
N VAL A 79 5.53 -56.59 48.48
CA VAL A 79 5.14 -57.61 49.49
C VAL A 79 4.53 -56.99 50.78
N PRO A 80 3.45 -57.56 51.39
CA PRO A 80 2.20 -58.16 50.89
C PRO A 80 0.94 -57.69 51.70
N PRO A 81 -0.30 -58.05 51.33
CA PRO A 81 -1.49 -57.76 52.16
C PRO A 81 -1.66 -58.75 53.34
N PRO A 82 -1.97 -58.25 54.55
CA PRO A 82 -2.58 -59.06 55.61
C PRO A 82 -4.09 -58.84 55.70
N GLU A 83 -4.86 -59.91 55.54
CA GLU A 83 -6.26 -60.03 55.95
C GLU A 83 -6.34 -60.13 57.49
N VAL A 84 -6.96 -59.16 58.18
CA VAL A 84 -7.58 -59.42 59.50
C VAL A 84 -8.81 -58.53 59.68
N VAL A 85 -9.96 -59.18 59.80
CA VAL A 85 -11.26 -58.62 60.22
C VAL A 85 -11.21 -58.35 61.73
N VAL A 86 -11.31 -57.10 62.18
CA VAL A 86 -11.83 -56.75 63.52
C VAL A 86 -12.53 -55.39 63.50
N THR A 87 -13.81 -55.43 63.84
CA THR A 87 -14.78 -54.35 64.10
C THR A 87 -14.37 -53.31 65.14
N ALA A 88 -14.66 -52.02 64.87
CA ALA A 88 -15.12 -51.04 65.88
C ALA A 88 -15.87 -49.84 65.20
N PRO A 89 -16.99 -49.32 65.78
CA PRO A 89 -17.79 -48.21 65.22
C PRO A 89 -17.18 -46.80 65.43
N PRO A 90 -17.77 -45.73 64.86
CA PRO A 90 -17.07 -44.58 64.28
C PRO A 90 -16.86 -43.39 65.23
N PRO A 91 -15.86 -42.54 64.99
CA PRO A 91 -15.88 -41.14 65.42
C PRO A 91 -16.54 -40.22 64.35
N PRO A 92 -17.21 -39.13 64.78
CA PRO A 92 -18.02 -38.27 63.92
C PRO A 92 -17.20 -37.52 62.86
N VAL A 93 -17.76 -37.46 61.64
CA VAL A 93 -17.24 -36.70 60.50
C VAL A 93 -17.44 -35.21 60.77
N VAL A 94 -16.36 -34.47 60.94
CA VAL A 94 -16.36 -33.00 60.89
C VAL A 94 -16.08 -32.59 59.46
N MET A 95 -17.07 -32.01 58.77
CA MET A 95 -16.87 -31.50 57.41
C MET A 95 -16.03 -30.21 57.48
N ALA A 96 -14.84 -30.24 56.88
CA ALA A 96 -14.04 -29.04 56.65
C ALA A 96 -14.63 -28.25 55.47
N ALA A 97 -14.77 -26.94 55.62
CA ALA A 97 -15.19 -26.04 54.55
C ALA A 97 -14.14 -26.04 53.41
N PRO A 98 -14.54 -26.01 52.13
CA PRO A 98 -13.60 -25.89 51.02
C PRO A 98 -12.97 -24.49 51.01
N THR A 99 -11.64 -24.42 51.11
CA THR A 99 -10.87 -23.21 50.82
C THR A 99 -10.76 -23.04 49.30
N THR A 100 -11.45 -22.04 48.76
CA THR A 100 -11.25 -21.61 47.36
C THR A 100 -9.96 -20.79 47.27
N THR A 101 -8.94 -21.35 46.61
CA THR A 101 -7.74 -20.59 46.22
C THR A 101 -8.01 -19.95 44.87
N THR A 102 -8.28 -18.64 44.87
CA THR A 102 -8.35 -17.85 43.64
C THR A 102 -6.92 -17.60 43.12
N PRO A 103 -6.58 -17.98 41.88
CA PRO A 103 -5.27 -17.68 41.31
C PRO A 103 -5.10 -16.16 41.10
N PRO A 104 -3.89 -15.61 41.31
CA PRO A 104 -3.64 -14.18 41.17
C PRO A 104 -3.84 -13.70 39.72
N PRO A 105 -4.25 -12.43 39.51
CA PRO A 105 -4.49 -11.89 38.17
C PRO A 105 -3.20 -11.88 37.34
N ALA A 106 -3.27 -12.40 36.11
CA ALA A 106 -2.18 -12.30 35.15
C ALA A 106 -1.93 -10.84 34.76
N ALA A 107 -0.67 -10.41 34.84
CA ALA A 107 -0.27 -9.07 34.41
C ALA A 107 -0.37 -8.93 32.87
N PRO A 108 -0.79 -7.76 32.35
CA PRO A 108 -0.90 -7.54 30.91
C PRO A 108 0.48 -7.49 30.25
N ILE A 109 0.66 -8.26 29.18
CA ILE A 109 1.85 -8.26 28.34
C ILE A 109 1.86 -6.94 27.54
N ARG A 110 2.91 -6.13 27.73
CA ARG A 110 3.16 -4.93 26.91
C ARG A 110 3.73 -5.36 25.57
N ALA A 111 3.07 -4.99 24.47
CA ALA A 111 3.63 -5.15 23.13
C ALA A 111 4.88 -4.28 22.96
N THR A 112 5.96 -4.86 22.48
CA THR A 112 7.16 -4.14 22.05
C THR A 112 6.86 -3.31 20.80
N PRO A 113 7.33 -2.05 20.69
CA PRO A 113 7.14 -1.25 19.48
C PRO A 113 7.81 -1.92 18.28
N ALA A 114 7.08 -2.00 17.16
CA ALA A 114 7.63 -2.48 15.90
C ALA A 114 8.82 -1.59 15.45
N PRO A 115 9.88 -2.17 14.86
CA PRO A 115 10.98 -1.40 14.28
C PRO A 115 10.45 -0.41 13.25
N ALA A 116 10.82 0.87 13.42
CA ALA A 116 10.46 1.90 12.45
C ALA A 116 11.08 1.59 11.09
N ALA A 117 10.25 1.65 10.05
CA ALA A 117 10.71 1.52 8.67
C ALA A 117 11.75 2.63 8.37
N PRO A 118 12.76 2.36 7.51
CA PRO A 118 13.72 3.37 7.09
C PRO A 118 12.99 4.57 6.50
N ALA A 119 13.28 5.77 7.00
CA ALA A 119 12.71 6.99 6.45
C ALA A 119 13.11 7.12 4.97
N PRO A 120 12.18 7.47 4.07
CA PRO A 120 12.53 7.82 2.70
C PRO A 120 13.55 8.96 2.69
N PRO A 121 14.42 9.05 1.67
CA PRO A 121 15.47 10.07 1.60
C PRO A 121 14.88 11.46 1.82
N ALA A 122 15.57 12.26 2.62
CA ALA A 122 15.19 13.61 2.97
C ALA A 122 15.18 14.50 1.72
N HIS A 123 14.09 14.48 0.97
CA HIS A 123 13.76 15.57 0.06
C HIS A 123 13.46 16.76 0.97
N THR A 124 14.18 17.85 0.76
CA THR A 124 13.84 19.17 1.29
C THR A 124 12.32 19.32 1.20
N GLY A 125 11.67 19.62 2.32
CA GLY A 125 10.22 19.71 2.41
C GLY A 125 9.63 20.54 1.27
N PRO A 126 8.37 20.30 0.91
CA PRO A 126 7.79 20.83 -0.32
C PRO A 126 7.97 22.35 -0.40
N VAL A 127 8.82 22.77 -1.33
CA VAL A 127 9.03 24.18 -1.65
C VAL A 127 7.84 24.68 -2.45
N THR A 128 7.44 25.94 -2.30
CA THR A 128 6.31 26.46 -3.09
C THR A 128 6.76 26.67 -4.53
N ALA A 129 5.85 26.51 -5.49
CA ALA A 129 6.16 26.71 -6.91
C ALA A 129 6.82 28.08 -7.20
N ALA A 130 6.43 29.12 -6.45
CA ALA A 130 6.96 30.47 -6.59
C ALA A 130 8.45 30.61 -6.19
N MET A 131 8.99 29.70 -5.40
CA MET A 131 10.39 29.71 -4.99
C MET A 131 11.31 29.01 -5.99
N VAL A 132 10.74 28.17 -6.86
CA VAL A 132 11.52 27.24 -7.70
C VAL A 132 11.31 27.53 -9.19
N CYS A 133 10.13 27.99 -9.58
CA CYS A 133 9.76 28.19 -10.97
C CYS A 133 10.00 29.65 -11.39
N THR A 134 10.73 29.83 -12.48
CA THR A 134 11.04 31.16 -13.05
C THR A 134 9.91 31.67 -13.94
N LYS A 135 9.14 30.75 -14.55
CA LYS A 135 7.88 31.06 -15.21
C LYS A 135 6.75 30.30 -14.56
N MET A 136 5.63 30.98 -14.37
CA MET A 136 4.40 30.44 -13.79
C MET A 136 3.19 30.93 -14.56
N GLY A 137 2.26 30.02 -14.85
CA GLY A 137 0.94 30.31 -15.37
C GLY A 137 -0.15 30.15 -14.31
N LYS A 138 -1.26 30.88 -14.46
CA LYS A 138 -2.50 30.55 -13.74
C LYS A 138 -3.35 29.67 -14.64
N PRO A 139 -3.84 28.51 -14.17
CA PRO A 139 -4.70 27.66 -14.97
C PRO A 139 -5.98 28.39 -15.35
N GLU A 140 -6.33 28.32 -16.62
CA GLU A 140 -7.60 28.84 -17.10
C GLU A 140 -8.74 27.97 -16.57
N MET A 141 -9.83 28.63 -16.18
CA MET A 141 -11.02 27.93 -15.67
C MET A 141 -11.76 27.31 -16.86
N PRO A 142 -11.90 25.97 -16.93
CA PRO A 142 -12.66 25.34 -17.98
C PRO A 142 -14.15 25.71 -17.84
N ALA A 143 -14.88 25.72 -18.95
CA ALA A 143 -16.33 25.92 -18.98
C ALA A 143 -17.04 24.69 -18.39
N VAL A 144 -17.09 24.61 -17.05
CA VAL A 144 -17.73 23.53 -16.29
C VAL A 144 -18.66 24.12 -15.25
N ASP A 145 -19.95 23.82 -15.31
CA ASP A 145 -20.90 24.30 -14.30
C ASP A 145 -20.72 23.50 -13.00
N PHE A 146 -20.04 24.06 -12.00
CA PHE A 146 -19.97 23.56 -10.63
C PHE A 146 -20.21 24.72 -9.65
N SER A 147 -21.15 24.55 -8.73
CA SER A 147 -21.44 25.60 -7.74
C SER A 147 -20.47 25.51 -6.56
N GLY A 148 -19.61 26.52 -6.39
CA GLY A 148 -18.82 26.73 -5.18
C GLY A 148 -17.32 26.93 -5.41
N GLU A 149 -16.53 26.62 -4.39
CA GLU A 149 -15.07 26.71 -4.43
C GLU A 149 -14.44 25.32 -4.58
N ALA A 150 -13.53 25.18 -5.55
CA ALA A 150 -12.68 24.02 -5.73
C ALA A 150 -11.27 24.35 -5.25
N LEU A 151 -10.76 23.58 -4.30
CA LEU A 151 -9.40 23.72 -3.77
C LEU A 151 -8.60 22.46 -4.10
N PHE A 152 -7.59 22.60 -4.94
CA PHE A 152 -6.68 21.52 -5.29
C PHE A 152 -5.28 21.82 -4.76
N LYS A 153 -4.70 20.86 -4.05
CA LYS A 153 -3.29 20.86 -3.70
C LYS A 153 -2.54 19.96 -4.67
N VAL A 154 -1.54 20.52 -5.32
CA VAL A 154 -0.78 19.85 -6.38
C VAL A 154 0.66 19.72 -5.93
N THR A 155 1.18 18.49 -5.93
CA THR A 155 2.58 18.19 -5.69
C THR A 155 3.20 17.79 -7.03
N ALA A 156 4.04 18.66 -7.59
CA ALA A 156 4.67 18.45 -8.88
C ALA A 156 6.15 18.12 -8.70
N THR A 157 6.63 17.07 -9.39
CA THR A 157 8.05 16.74 -9.47
C THR A 157 8.59 17.21 -10.80
N VAL A 158 9.59 18.10 -10.73
CA VAL A 158 10.32 18.62 -11.87
C VAL A 158 11.61 17.83 -12.03
N LYS A 159 11.89 17.38 -13.25
CA LYS A 159 13.22 16.87 -13.63
C LYS A 159 13.70 17.55 -14.89
N ALA A 160 14.96 17.96 -14.92
CA ALA A 160 15.58 18.62 -16.06
C ALA A 160 14.78 19.83 -16.58
N GLY A 161 14.21 20.62 -15.67
CA GLY A 161 13.47 21.83 -16.04
C GLY A 161 11.99 21.65 -16.38
N ARG A 162 11.48 20.41 -16.46
CA ARG A 162 10.07 20.11 -16.81
C ARG A 162 9.37 19.27 -15.76
N VAL A 163 8.06 19.49 -15.61
CA VAL A 163 7.20 18.68 -14.73
C VAL A 163 7.05 17.27 -15.31
N VAL A 164 7.52 16.26 -14.56
CA VAL A 164 7.50 14.83 -14.97
C VAL A 164 6.44 14.03 -14.23
N SER A 165 6.11 14.43 -13.00
CA SER A 165 4.98 13.86 -12.27
C SER A 165 4.18 14.93 -11.56
N MET A 166 2.89 14.70 -11.44
CA MET A 166 1.96 15.57 -10.75
C MET A 166 0.99 14.71 -9.93
N GLU A 167 0.96 14.94 -8.63
CA GLU A 167 -0.01 14.35 -7.73
C GLU A 167 -1.01 15.42 -7.31
N VAL A 168 -2.31 15.17 -7.50
CA VAL A 168 -3.36 16.14 -7.19
C VAL A 168 -4.24 15.62 -6.07
N LYS A 169 -4.30 16.38 -4.98
CA LYS A 169 -5.17 16.16 -3.84
C LYS A 169 -6.30 17.18 -3.87
N ASN A 170 -7.54 16.70 -3.96
CA ASN A 170 -8.69 17.55 -3.77
C ASN A 170 -8.86 17.84 -2.27
N LEU A 171 -8.76 19.11 -1.90
CA LEU A 171 -8.92 19.57 -0.52
C LEU A 171 -10.38 19.84 -0.16
N ARG A 172 -11.28 19.98 -1.15
CA ARG A 172 -12.70 20.28 -0.92
C ARG A 172 -13.64 19.32 -1.65
N ALA A 173 -14.40 18.57 -0.88
CA ALA A 173 -15.48 17.71 -1.38
C ALA A 173 -16.71 18.57 -1.72
N GLY A 174 -16.79 19.03 -2.97
CA GLY A 174 -17.95 19.76 -3.50
C GLY A 174 -17.98 19.88 -5.02
N VAL A 175 -16.96 19.38 -5.70
CA VAL A 175 -16.82 19.45 -7.16
C VAL A 175 -17.21 18.11 -7.75
N ASP A 176 -18.10 18.13 -8.76
CA ASP A 176 -18.47 16.93 -9.51
C ASP A 176 -17.23 16.23 -10.09
N ARG A 177 -17.24 14.89 -10.11
CA ARG A 177 -16.10 14.10 -10.62
C ARG A 177 -15.70 14.48 -12.05
N LYS A 178 -16.67 14.93 -12.85
CA LYS A 178 -16.44 15.42 -14.22
C LYS A 178 -15.75 16.79 -14.22
N ALA A 179 -16.26 17.74 -13.43
CA ALA A 179 -15.65 19.07 -13.28
C ALA A 179 -14.24 18.98 -12.68
N ALA A 180 -14.04 18.13 -11.68
CA ALA A 180 -12.74 17.89 -11.06
C ALA A 180 -11.71 17.37 -12.07
N ARG A 181 -12.08 16.44 -12.96
CA ARG A 181 -11.18 15.97 -14.03
C ARG A 181 -10.78 17.07 -15.00
N LEU A 182 -11.73 17.93 -15.37
CA LEU A 182 -11.47 19.02 -16.31
C LEU A 182 -10.55 20.09 -15.69
N LEU A 183 -10.75 20.40 -14.41
CA LEU A 183 -9.87 21.28 -13.65
C LEU A 183 -8.47 20.68 -13.48
N VAL A 184 -8.36 19.39 -13.16
CA VAL A 184 -7.06 18.69 -13.08
C VAL A 184 -6.34 18.72 -14.43
N ASN A 185 -7.06 18.53 -15.54
CA ASN A 185 -6.47 18.61 -16.88
C ASN A 185 -5.97 20.02 -17.21
N SER A 186 -6.71 21.08 -16.84
CA SER A 186 -6.25 22.46 -17.09
C SER A 186 -5.02 22.82 -16.24
N ILE A 187 -4.98 22.35 -14.99
CA ILE A 187 -3.79 22.46 -14.12
C ILE A 187 -2.60 21.75 -14.77
N GLN A 188 -2.78 20.50 -15.22
CA GLN A 188 -1.70 19.73 -15.85
C GLN A 188 -1.15 20.43 -17.09
N GLN A 189 -2.03 20.92 -17.95
CA GLN A 189 -1.65 21.62 -19.16
C GLN A 189 -0.83 22.88 -18.82
N THR A 190 -1.32 23.67 -17.87
CA THR A 190 -0.64 24.91 -17.44
C THR A 190 0.73 24.61 -16.82
N LEU A 191 0.84 23.58 -15.99
CA LEU A 191 2.11 23.18 -15.37
C LEU A 191 3.12 22.61 -16.38
N THR A 192 2.65 22.04 -17.49
CA THR A 192 3.56 21.47 -18.50
C THR A 192 3.95 22.51 -19.56
N GLU A 193 3.04 23.42 -19.90
CA GLU A 193 3.25 24.42 -20.97
C GLU A 193 3.87 25.72 -20.45
N THR A 194 3.51 26.15 -19.24
CA THR A 194 3.86 27.50 -18.75
C THR A 194 4.91 27.48 -17.64
N TYR A 195 5.06 26.37 -16.91
CA TYR A 195 6.01 26.31 -15.80
C TYR A 195 7.38 25.84 -16.28
N GLU A 196 8.37 26.71 -16.09
CA GLU A 196 9.78 26.40 -16.25
C GLU A 196 10.43 26.55 -14.87
N CYS A 197 10.97 25.47 -14.33
CA CYS A 197 11.60 25.46 -13.00
C CYS A 197 12.99 24.84 -13.13
N PRO A 198 14.09 25.63 -13.10
CA PRO A 198 15.43 25.10 -13.28
C PRO A 198 15.79 24.09 -12.19
N GLY A 199 16.45 22.99 -12.57
CA GLY A 199 16.89 21.95 -11.64
C GLY A 199 15.87 20.83 -11.43
N ASP A 200 16.14 20.02 -10.40
CA ASP A 200 15.31 18.88 -9.99
C ASP A 200 14.70 19.21 -8.62
N HIS A 201 13.39 19.42 -8.60
CA HIS A 201 12.69 19.88 -7.41
C HIS A 201 11.31 19.25 -7.31
N VAL A 202 10.84 19.09 -6.07
CA VAL A 202 9.46 18.76 -5.78
C VAL A 202 8.82 19.99 -5.15
N PHE A 203 7.78 20.53 -5.78
CA PHE A 203 7.08 21.69 -5.26
C PHE A 203 5.61 21.41 -4.99
N GLU A 204 5.07 22.12 -4.02
CA GLU A 204 3.63 22.14 -3.73
C GLU A 204 3.00 23.46 -4.12
N GLN A 205 1.82 23.39 -4.73
CA GLN A 205 1.03 24.55 -5.10
C GLN A 205 -0.45 24.30 -4.89
N GLU A 206 -1.12 25.28 -4.27
CA GLU A 206 -2.56 25.26 -4.10
C GLU A 206 -3.23 26.10 -5.18
N PHE A 207 -4.24 25.52 -5.82
CA PHE A 207 -5.07 26.19 -6.81
C PHE A 207 -6.50 26.28 -6.29
N GLN A 208 -7.02 27.50 -6.24
CA GLN A 208 -8.40 27.78 -5.86
C GLN A 208 -9.17 28.25 -7.11
N PHE A 209 -10.24 27.56 -7.44
CA PHE A 209 -11.19 27.96 -8.48
C PHE A 209 -12.52 28.28 -7.81
N ARG A 210 -13.02 29.49 -8.04
CA ARG A 210 -14.34 29.93 -7.57
C ARG A 210 -15.18 30.23 -8.79
N GLN A 211 -16.30 29.54 -8.93
CA GLN A 211 -17.30 29.85 -9.95
C GLN A 211 -18.40 30.72 -9.34
N GLU A 212 -18.74 31.81 -10.02
CA GLU A 212 -19.82 32.74 -9.65
C GLU A 212 -21.19 32.25 -10.12
#